data_AF-A0A0N1IAM2-F1
#
_entry.id   AF-A0A0N1IAM2-F1
#
_cell.length_a   1.000
_cell.length_b   1.000
_cell.length_c   1.000
_cell.angle_alpha   90.00
_cell.angle_beta   90.00
_cell.angle_gamma   90.00
#
_symmetry.space_group_name_H-M   'P 1'
#
loop_
_entity.id
_entity.type
_entity.pdbx_description
1 polymer ?
#
loop_
_entity_poly.entity_id
_entity_poly.type
_entity_poly.pdbx_seq_one_letter_code
_entity_poly.pdbx_strand_id
1 'polypeptide(L)'
;MISSPPKDLAASTRKFFRDIFPVAYQNILKLDAKQFTPEYEACLQDAYDAVKPFGEVPQQLGSSLSRSMEAARVLLQVLAVGASALTASEQLLVTSNEECQNKILIAAGCAHCKGYDVSPCQHYCLNIARGCIGSLVSELEAPWAGYVEGVERVARADADAALRALDARVSEAIMHALENHAVLEKKVRQECGSPTTLDVTGLTAPTPTPGAARRDALRAPPPDTELLQFAATLAASKKLFSGLADKLCDEPEFANEGNTECWNGENVGEYTKPLVASASNSDQKYNPEITSGVKQDLRVAALGDKLRQARQLLVSHSWGTPPAAEAFMQGDEAGDEGSGSGRSYTDDDAAYDAEGSGEEGSGAQDVGSKTFVREENTYSSTEKTSAGTRSRPLLALTFVVAISRITSCFF
;
A
#
# COMPACT_ATOMS: atom_id res chain seq x y z
N MET A 1 0.35 -21.21 1.07
CA MET A 1 0.49 -21.24 2.54
C MET A 1 -0.89 -21.12 3.15
N ILE A 2 -1.34 -22.12 3.90
CA ILE A 2 -2.66 -22.12 4.54
C ILE A 2 -2.52 -21.26 5.80
N SER A 3 -2.93 -19.99 5.71
CA SER A 3 -3.11 -19.11 6.86
C SER A 3 -4.04 -19.81 7.85
N SER A 4 -3.60 -20.00 9.10
CA SER A 4 -4.51 -20.34 10.19
C SER A 4 -5.70 -19.36 10.22
N PRO A 5 -6.88 -19.77 10.70
CA PRO A 5 -8.01 -18.86 10.83
C PRO A 5 -7.60 -17.64 11.67
N PRO A 6 -8.09 -16.44 11.33
CA PRO A 6 -7.74 -15.23 12.05
C PRO A 6 -8.07 -15.42 13.53
N LYS A 7 -7.05 -15.36 14.39
CA LYS A 7 -7.27 -15.37 15.83
C LYS A 7 -7.87 -14.03 16.21
N ASP A 8 -8.90 -14.04 17.03
CA ASP A 8 -9.43 -12.81 17.62
C ASP A 8 -8.36 -12.23 18.58
N LEU A 9 -7.69 -11.16 18.13
CA LEU A 9 -6.66 -10.47 18.91
C LEU A 9 -7.24 -9.77 20.14
N ALA A 10 -8.52 -9.35 20.11
CA ALA A 10 -9.17 -8.77 21.27
C ALA A 10 -9.41 -9.83 22.34
N ALA A 11 -9.93 -11.00 21.96
CA ALA A 11 -10.08 -12.14 22.87
C ALA A 11 -8.72 -12.65 23.39
N SER A 12 -7.70 -12.71 22.54
CA SER A 12 -6.35 -13.13 22.92
C SER A 12 -5.71 -12.16 23.92
N THR A 13 -5.88 -10.85 23.70
CA THR A 13 -5.40 -9.80 24.62
C THR A 13 -6.12 -9.88 25.96
N ARG A 14 -7.45 -10.04 25.95
CA ARG A 14 -8.23 -10.21 27.18
C ARG A 14 -7.78 -11.45 27.96
N LYS A 15 -7.58 -12.57 27.29
CA LYS A 15 -7.07 -13.80 27.91
C LYS A 15 -5.69 -13.56 28.54
N PHE A 16 -4.77 -12.91 27.84
CA PHE A 16 -3.45 -12.59 28.37
C PHE A 16 -3.52 -11.78 29.68
N PHE A 17 -4.34 -10.72 29.73
CA PHE A 17 -4.48 -9.94 30.96
C PHE A 17 -5.23 -10.68 32.07
N ARG A 18 -6.18 -11.54 31.73
CA ARG A 18 -6.81 -12.42 32.72
C ARG A 18 -5.79 -13.36 33.36
N ASP A 19 -4.92 -13.95 32.54
CA ASP A 19 -3.93 -14.92 33.00
C ASP A 19 -2.78 -14.24 33.80
N ILE A 20 -2.46 -12.96 33.54
CA ILE A 20 -1.43 -12.21 34.31
C ILE A 20 -1.97 -11.58 35.60
N PHE A 21 -3.29 -11.47 35.76
CA PHE A 21 -3.90 -10.79 36.90
C PHE A 21 -3.48 -11.37 38.26
N PRO A 22 -3.49 -12.70 38.50
CA PRO A 22 -3.05 -13.27 39.78
C PRO A 22 -1.62 -12.87 40.14
N VAL A 23 -0.71 -12.93 39.16
CA VAL A 23 0.70 -12.55 39.33
C VAL A 23 0.83 -11.06 39.64
N ALA A 24 0.11 -10.19 38.93
CA ALA A 24 0.11 -8.76 39.19
C ALA A 24 -0.42 -8.44 40.59
N TYR A 25 -1.52 -9.07 41.00
CA TYR A 25 -2.13 -8.87 42.31
C TYR A 25 -1.24 -9.36 43.46
N GLN A 26 -0.54 -10.48 43.29
CA GLN A 26 0.43 -10.97 44.27
C GLN A 26 1.56 -9.95 44.53
N ASN A 27 2.07 -9.32 43.47
CA ASN A 27 3.10 -8.28 43.56
C ASN A 27 2.56 -7.00 44.22
N ILE A 28 1.30 -6.62 43.93
CA ILE A 28 0.63 -5.48 44.58
C ILE A 28 0.53 -5.69 46.10
N LEU A 29 0.20 -6.91 46.53
CA LEU A 29 0.12 -7.28 47.94
C LEU A 29 1.50 -7.52 48.61
N LYS A 30 2.61 -7.42 47.86
CA LYS A 30 3.99 -7.68 48.33
C LYS A 30 4.14 -9.05 48.99
N LEU A 31 3.54 -10.08 48.37
CA LEU A 31 3.58 -11.47 48.84
C LEU A 31 4.81 -12.19 48.27
N ASP A 32 6.01 -11.73 48.64
CA ASP A 32 7.27 -12.12 47.99
C ASP A 32 7.68 -13.60 48.20
N ALA A 33 7.08 -14.29 49.17
CA ALA A 33 7.37 -15.70 49.49
C ALA A 33 6.12 -16.59 49.58
N LYS A 34 4.96 -16.08 49.13
CA LYS A 34 3.65 -16.71 49.30
C LYS A 34 2.92 -16.75 47.98
N GLN A 35 2.59 -17.94 47.49
CA GLN A 35 1.75 -18.08 46.30
C GLN A 35 0.29 -18.21 46.71
N PHE A 36 -0.63 -17.70 45.89
CA PHE A 36 -2.04 -17.97 46.08
C PHE A 36 -2.32 -19.46 45.94
N THR A 37 -3.33 -19.98 46.66
CA THR A 37 -3.79 -21.35 46.38
C THR A 37 -4.37 -21.43 44.97
N PRO A 38 -4.36 -22.61 44.32
CA PRO A 38 -4.95 -22.78 43.00
C PRO A 38 -6.42 -22.34 42.92
N GLU A 39 -7.17 -22.54 44.00
CA GLU A 39 -8.57 -22.14 44.11
C GLU A 39 -8.73 -20.61 44.16
N TYR A 40 -7.83 -19.93 44.88
CA TYR A 40 -7.85 -18.47 44.95
C TYR A 40 -7.39 -17.85 43.62
N GLU A 41 -6.39 -18.43 42.96
CA GLU A 41 -5.95 -18.01 41.62
C GLU A 41 -7.06 -18.18 40.59
N ALA A 42 -7.77 -19.31 40.60
CA ALA A 42 -8.94 -19.52 39.75
C ALA A 42 -10.04 -18.47 40.01
N CYS A 43 -10.33 -18.16 41.27
CA CYS A 43 -11.27 -17.09 41.61
C CYS A 43 -10.85 -15.73 41.05
N LEU A 44 -9.56 -15.37 41.17
CA LEU A 44 -9.05 -14.12 40.62
C LEU A 44 -9.25 -14.06 39.10
N GLN A 45 -8.97 -15.15 38.38
CA GLN A 45 -9.18 -15.21 36.93
C GLN A 45 -10.67 -15.10 36.55
N ASP A 46 -11.57 -15.73 37.32
CA ASP A 46 -13.01 -15.66 37.09
C ASP A 46 -13.58 -14.27 37.42
N ALA A 47 -13.07 -13.62 38.45
CA ALA A 47 -13.47 -12.28 38.87
C ALA A 47 -12.92 -11.16 37.97
N TYR A 48 -12.05 -11.48 37.00
CA TYR A 48 -11.33 -10.49 36.18
C TYR A 48 -12.23 -9.42 35.56
N ASP A 49 -13.36 -9.82 34.98
CA ASP A 49 -14.28 -8.89 34.30
C ASP A 49 -15.05 -7.99 35.26
N ALA A 50 -15.35 -8.48 36.47
CA ALA A 50 -16.01 -7.69 37.51
C ALA A 50 -15.03 -6.69 38.16
N VAL A 51 -13.78 -7.14 38.35
CA VAL A 51 -12.74 -6.36 39.02
C VAL A 51 -12.16 -5.29 38.10
N LYS A 52 -11.89 -5.64 36.83
CA LYS A 52 -11.15 -4.82 35.83
C LYS A 52 -9.83 -4.25 36.39
N PRO A 53 -8.87 -5.10 36.78
CA PRO A 53 -7.65 -4.67 37.49
C PRO A 53 -6.80 -3.67 36.71
N PHE A 54 -6.80 -3.77 35.39
CA PHE A 54 -5.98 -2.98 34.48
C PHE A 54 -6.75 -1.86 33.77
N GLY A 55 -7.96 -1.54 34.25
CA GLY A 55 -8.81 -0.51 33.63
C GLY A 55 -9.19 -0.84 32.19
N GLU A 56 -9.20 0.18 31.33
CA GLU A 56 -9.59 0.07 29.91
C GLU A 56 -8.43 -0.34 28.99
N VAL A 57 -7.20 -0.41 29.53
CA VAL A 57 -5.98 -0.69 28.75
C VAL A 57 -6.06 -2.00 27.96
N PRO A 58 -6.52 -3.14 28.54
CA PRO A 58 -6.66 -4.40 27.79
C PRO A 58 -7.59 -4.30 26.58
N GLN A 59 -8.70 -3.55 26.70
CA GLN A 59 -9.68 -3.36 25.63
C GLN A 59 -9.13 -2.45 24.53
N GLN A 60 -8.48 -1.35 24.91
CA GLN A 60 -7.82 -0.44 23.96
C GLN A 60 -6.69 -1.14 23.20
N LEU A 61 -5.84 -1.90 23.91
CA LEU A 61 -4.75 -2.64 23.30
C LEU A 61 -5.29 -3.73 22.36
N GLY A 62 -6.28 -4.51 22.80
CA GLY A 62 -6.90 -5.55 21.98
C GLY A 62 -7.51 -5.00 20.69
N SER A 63 -8.29 -3.91 20.78
CA SER A 63 -8.89 -3.26 19.60
C SER A 63 -7.85 -2.60 18.68
N SER A 64 -6.78 -2.02 19.24
CA SER A 64 -5.69 -1.44 18.45
C SER A 64 -4.91 -2.53 17.69
N LEU A 65 -4.60 -3.64 18.34
CA LEU A 65 -3.90 -4.78 17.75
C LEU A 65 -4.75 -5.47 16.67
N SER A 66 -6.03 -5.74 16.94
CA SER A 66 -6.94 -6.33 15.94
C SER A 66 -7.00 -5.48 14.68
N ARG A 67 -7.17 -4.16 14.81
CA ARG A 67 -7.23 -3.24 13.66
C ARG A 67 -5.92 -3.16 12.89
N SER A 68 -4.80 -3.08 13.59
CA SER A 68 -3.46 -3.01 12.98
C SER A 68 -3.16 -4.28 12.18
N MET A 69 -3.47 -5.45 12.74
CA MET A 69 -3.29 -6.73 12.06
C MET A 69 -4.22 -6.91 10.87
N GLU A 70 -5.48 -6.47 10.97
CA GLU A 70 -6.42 -6.54 9.85
C GLU A 70 -5.98 -5.59 8.72
N ALA A 71 -5.53 -4.37 9.04
CA ALA A 71 -4.99 -3.44 8.05
C ALA A 71 -3.76 -4.03 7.34
N ALA A 72 -2.82 -4.65 8.06
CA ALA A 72 -1.67 -5.33 7.49
C ALA A 72 -2.08 -6.52 6.60
N ARG A 73 -3.06 -7.32 7.03
CA ARG A 73 -3.61 -8.43 6.25
C ARG A 73 -4.26 -7.94 4.95
N VAL A 74 -5.09 -6.92 5.04
CA VAL A 74 -5.76 -6.30 3.88
C VAL A 74 -4.71 -5.75 2.92
N LEU A 75 -3.69 -5.03 3.42
CA LEU A 75 -2.60 -4.53 2.60
C LEU A 75 -1.91 -5.66 1.80
N LEU A 76 -1.55 -6.76 2.45
CA LEU A 76 -0.95 -7.91 1.76
C LEU A 76 -1.89 -8.54 0.72
N GLN A 77 -3.18 -8.65 1.06
CA GLN A 77 -4.19 -9.18 0.14
C GLN A 77 -4.34 -8.32 -1.11
N VAL A 78 -4.44 -7.00 -0.96
CA VAL A 78 -4.63 -6.08 -2.09
C VAL A 78 -3.36 -5.89 -2.91
N LEU A 79 -2.17 -6.04 -2.31
CA LEU A 79 -0.92 -6.11 -3.07
C LEU A 79 -0.91 -7.32 -4.02
N ALA A 80 -1.41 -8.47 -3.56
CA ALA A 80 -1.57 -9.63 -4.44
C ALA A 80 -2.60 -9.39 -5.55
N VAL A 81 -3.67 -8.63 -5.29
CA VAL A 81 -4.64 -8.20 -6.32
C VAL A 81 -3.99 -7.31 -7.37
N GLY A 82 -3.20 -6.30 -6.95
CA GLY A 82 -2.47 -5.42 -7.87
C GLY A 82 -1.49 -6.21 -8.75
N ALA A 83 -0.70 -7.11 -8.17
CA ALA A 83 0.20 -7.99 -8.92
C ALA A 83 -0.55 -8.88 -9.92
N SER A 84 -1.67 -9.47 -9.49
CA SER A 84 -2.51 -10.30 -10.36
C SER A 84 -3.15 -9.50 -11.49
N ALA A 85 -3.54 -8.25 -11.22
CA ALA A 85 -4.08 -7.35 -12.23
C ALA A 85 -3.04 -7.04 -13.30
N LEU A 86 -1.81 -6.69 -12.90
CA LEU A 86 -0.70 -6.45 -13.83
C LEU A 86 -0.44 -7.66 -14.75
N THR A 87 -0.29 -8.85 -14.16
CA THR A 87 -0.09 -10.11 -14.92
C THR A 87 -1.25 -10.40 -15.88
N ALA A 88 -2.49 -10.15 -15.45
CA ALA A 88 -3.66 -10.37 -16.29
C ALA A 88 -3.75 -9.36 -17.44
N SER A 89 -3.40 -8.09 -17.20
CA SER A 89 -3.27 -7.09 -18.26
C SER A 89 -2.15 -7.41 -19.24
N GLU A 90 -1.01 -7.95 -18.78
CA GLU A 90 0.05 -8.42 -19.67
C GLU A 90 -0.45 -9.54 -20.61
N GLN A 91 -1.18 -10.52 -20.07
CA GLN A 91 -1.78 -11.59 -20.88
C GLN A 91 -2.80 -11.06 -21.89
N LEU A 92 -3.53 -9.99 -21.56
CA LEU A 92 -4.47 -9.34 -22.48
C LEU A 92 -3.75 -8.72 -23.68
N LEU A 93 -2.59 -8.08 -23.45
CA LEU A 93 -1.77 -7.48 -24.52
C LEU A 93 -1.25 -8.54 -25.52
N VAL A 94 -1.02 -9.77 -25.05
CA VAL A 94 -0.63 -10.90 -25.93
C VAL A 94 -1.80 -11.35 -26.81
N THR A 95 -3.02 -11.31 -26.30
CA THR A 95 -4.23 -11.74 -27.03
C THR A 95 -4.82 -10.64 -27.91
N SER A 96 -3.98 -9.86 -28.60
CA SER A 96 -4.40 -8.77 -29.49
C SER A 96 -5.16 -9.28 -30.72
N ASN A 97 -6.03 -8.45 -31.28
CA ASN A 97 -6.80 -8.79 -32.48
C ASN A 97 -5.91 -8.89 -33.73
N GLU A 98 -6.41 -9.53 -34.78
CA GLU A 98 -5.66 -9.77 -36.02
C GLU A 98 -5.21 -8.47 -36.70
N GLU A 99 -6.04 -7.42 -36.68
CA GLU A 99 -5.68 -6.10 -37.21
C GLU A 99 -4.44 -5.53 -36.50
N CYS A 100 -4.41 -5.61 -35.17
CA CYS A 100 -3.28 -5.15 -34.38
C CYS A 100 -2.04 -5.98 -34.58
N GLN A 101 -2.16 -7.30 -34.66
CA GLN A 101 -1.03 -8.17 -34.98
C GLN A 101 -0.43 -7.79 -36.34
N ASN A 102 -1.28 -7.56 -37.34
CA ASN A 102 -0.86 -7.15 -38.68
C ASN A 102 -0.18 -5.76 -38.65
N LYS A 103 -0.79 -4.77 -37.99
CA LYS A 103 -0.23 -3.41 -37.92
C LYS A 103 1.09 -3.36 -37.15
N ILE A 104 1.20 -4.10 -36.04
CA ILE A 104 2.45 -4.24 -35.30
C ILE A 104 3.50 -4.92 -36.18
N LEU A 105 3.14 -5.98 -36.93
CA LEU A 105 4.01 -6.69 -37.89
C LEU A 105 4.49 -5.78 -39.02
N ILE A 106 3.66 -4.87 -39.52
CA ILE A 106 4.08 -3.86 -40.51
C ILE A 106 5.04 -2.86 -39.88
N ALA A 107 4.70 -2.31 -38.71
CA ALA A 107 5.49 -1.26 -38.08
C ALA A 107 6.93 -1.71 -37.80
N ALA A 108 7.11 -2.66 -36.89
CA ALA A 108 8.46 -2.96 -36.40
C ALA A 108 9.38 -3.76 -37.37
N GLY A 109 8.99 -4.13 -38.60
CA GLY A 109 9.77 -5.14 -39.35
C GLY A 109 9.53 -5.33 -40.83
N CYS A 110 8.46 -4.77 -41.41
CA CYS A 110 8.38 -4.71 -42.87
C CYS A 110 9.50 -3.85 -43.48
N ALA A 111 10.02 -2.84 -42.76
CA ALA A 111 11.19 -2.08 -43.18
C ALA A 111 12.39 -3.01 -43.44
N HIS A 112 12.70 -3.87 -42.47
CA HIS A 112 13.80 -4.84 -42.55
C HIS A 112 13.61 -5.83 -43.70
N CYS A 113 12.40 -6.40 -43.86
CA CYS A 113 12.15 -7.31 -44.99
C CYS A 113 12.21 -6.63 -46.36
N LYS A 114 12.01 -5.30 -46.44
CA LYS A 114 12.23 -4.51 -47.65
C LYS A 114 13.68 -4.05 -47.84
N GLY A 115 14.58 -4.43 -46.94
CA GLY A 115 16.01 -4.09 -47.00
C GLY A 115 16.36 -2.72 -46.41
N TYR A 116 15.47 -2.11 -45.65
CA TYR A 116 15.74 -0.87 -44.92
C TYR A 116 16.13 -1.16 -43.47
N ASP A 117 17.14 -0.46 -42.97
CA ASP A 117 17.56 -0.51 -41.57
C ASP A 117 17.14 0.77 -40.83
N VAL A 118 15.82 0.96 -40.71
CA VAL A 118 15.22 2.14 -40.07
C VAL A 118 14.08 1.74 -39.14
N SER A 119 13.94 2.46 -38.03
CA SER A 119 12.82 2.32 -37.10
C SER A 119 11.55 3.03 -37.63
N PRO A 120 10.36 2.64 -37.16
CA PRO A 120 9.10 3.36 -37.39
C PRO A 120 9.18 4.84 -37.02
N CYS A 121 8.44 5.70 -37.73
CA CYS A 121 8.26 7.09 -37.31
C CYS A 121 7.56 7.16 -35.94
N GLN A 122 7.92 8.13 -35.10
CA GLN A 122 7.34 8.25 -33.74
C GLN A 122 5.82 8.29 -33.77
N HIS A 123 5.23 9.14 -34.62
CA HIS A 123 3.78 9.30 -34.70
C HIS A 123 3.09 8.07 -35.30
N TYR A 124 3.75 7.36 -36.21
CA TYR A 124 3.25 6.09 -36.73
C TYR A 124 3.22 5.02 -35.65
N CYS A 125 4.31 4.90 -34.87
CA CYS A 125 4.37 4.02 -33.71
C CYS A 125 3.25 4.36 -32.72
N LEU A 126 3.10 5.63 -32.35
CA LEU A 126 2.10 6.07 -31.38
C LEU A 126 0.68 5.79 -31.84
N ASN A 127 0.34 6.04 -33.11
CA ASN A 127 -1.00 5.74 -33.63
C ASN A 127 -1.31 4.23 -33.56
N ILE A 128 -0.36 3.37 -33.89
CA ILE A 128 -0.54 1.91 -33.74
C ILE A 128 -0.60 1.50 -32.27
N ALA A 129 0.37 1.93 -31.45
CA ALA A 129 0.49 1.54 -30.06
C ALA A 129 -0.70 2.03 -29.22
N ARG A 130 -1.16 3.27 -29.40
CA ARG A 130 -2.35 3.79 -28.71
C ARG A 130 -3.61 3.05 -29.12
N GLY A 131 -3.74 2.65 -30.39
CA GLY A 131 -4.90 1.91 -30.87
C GLY A 131 -4.91 0.43 -30.51
N CYS A 132 -3.75 -0.21 -30.42
CA CYS A 132 -3.65 -1.65 -30.18
C CYS A 132 -3.37 -2.05 -28.74
N ILE A 133 -2.51 -1.29 -28.07
CA ILE A 133 -2.07 -1.56 -26.71
C ILE A 133 -2.85 -0.66 -25.75
N GLY A 134 -2.79 0.65 -26.00
CA GLY A 134 -3.38 1.64 -25.12
C GLY A 134 -4.89 1.50 -24.99
N SER A 135 -5.62 1.44 -26.11
CA SER A 135 -7.09 1.38 -26.12
C SER A 135 -7.64 0.19 -25.33
N LEU A 136 -6.99 -0.98 -25.47
CA LEU A 136 -7.35 -2.22 -24.81
C LEU A 136 -7.33 -2.10 -23.29
N VAL A 137 -6.37 -1.38 -22.73
CA VAL A 137 -6.18 -1.25 -21.27
C VAL A 137 -6.51 0.14 -20.74
N SER A 138 -7.00 1.06 -21.58
CA SER A 138 -7.26 2.46 -21.22
C SER A 138 -8.28 2.59 -20.08
N GLU A 139 -9.26 1.70 -20.02
CA GLU A 139 -10.28 1.66 -18.96
C GLU A 139 -9.73 1.21 -17.59
N LEU A 140 -8.53 0.61 -17.53
CA LEU A 140 -7.87 0.23 -16.27
C LEU A 140 -7.19 1.41 -15.58
N GLU A 141 -6.91 2.50 -16.30
CA GLU A 141 -6.17 3.65 -15.78
C GLU A 141 -6.81 4.23 -14.51
N ALA A 142 -8.11 4.51 -14.54
CA ALA A 142 -8.81 5.10 -13.40
C ALA A 142 -8.91 4.13 -12.20
N PRO A 143 -9.34 2.85 -12.37
CA PRO A 143 -9.28 1.86 -11.30
C PRO A 143 -7.88 1.65 -10.71
N TRP A 144 -6.84 1.62 -11.56
CA TRP A 144 -5.45 1.49 -11.15
C TRP A 144 -4.98 2.69 -10.33
N ALA A 145 -5.22 3.90 -10.82
CA ALA A 145 -4.87 5.11 -10.11
C ALA A 145 -5.52 5.18 -8.72
N GLY A 146 -6.81 4.82 -8.63
CA GLY A 146 -7.51 4.77 -7.34
C GLY A 146 -6.99 3.66 -6.41
N TYR A 147 -6.59 2.51 -6.95
CA TYR A 147 -5.93 1.44 -6.19
C TYR A 147 -4.58 1.91 -5.62
N VAL A 148 -3.74 2.54 -6.45
CA VAL A 148 -2.42 3.08 -6.06
C VAL A 148 -2.57 4.10 -4.93
N GLU A 149 -3.52 5.04 -5.05
CA GLU A 149 -3.83 6.00 -3.99
C GLU A 149 -4.24 5.33 -2.67
N GLY A 150 -5.02 4.25 -2.75
CA GLY A 150 -5.43 3.48 -1.57
C GLY A 150 -4.23 2.82 -0.87
N VAL A 151 -3.31 2.23 -1.64
CA VAL A 151 -2.09 1.61 -1.10
C VAL A 151 -1.20 2.67 -0.46
N GLU A 152 -1.02 3.81 -1.12
CA GLU A 152 -0.28 4.95 -0.59
C GLU A 152 -0.84 5.47 0.73
N ARG A 153 -2.16 5.44 0.92
CA ARG A 153 -2.82 5.87 2.16
C ARG A 153 -2.51 4.91 3.31
N VAL A 154 -2.68 3.60 3.08
CA VAL A 154 -2.41 2.58 4.11
C VAL A 154 -0.92 2.49 4.43
N ALA A 155 -0.04 2.68 3.45
CA ALA A 155 1.41 2.71 3.66
C ALA A 155 1.87 3.86 4.58
N ARG A 156 1.15 4.99 4.60
CA ARG A 156 1.43 6.12 5.51
C ARG A 156 0.80 5.94 6.89
N ALA A 157 -0.28 5.17 6.96
CA ALA A 157 -0.98 4.85 8.20
C ALA A 157 -0.24 3.73 8.94
N ASP A 158 0.82 4.09 9.68
CA ASP A 158 1.68 3.24 10.52
C ASP A 158 1.00 1.94 11.00
N ALA A 159 1.02 0.91 10.14
CA ALA A 159 0.18 -0.26 10.27
C ALA A 159 0.62 -1.16 11.44
N ASP A 160 1.82 -0.95 11.97
CA ASP A 160 2.39 -1.64 13.11
C ASP A 160 2.53 -0.75 14.36
N ALA A 161 1.96 0.46 14.37
CA ALA A 161 1.97 1.36 15.54
C ALA A 161 1.53 0.66 16.85
N ALA A 162 0.48 -0.16 16.79
CA ALA A 162 -0.02 -0.89 17.96
C ALA A 162 0.96 -1.95 18.46
N LEU A 163 1.74 -2.57 17.56
CA LEU A 163 2.78 -3.53 17.93
C LEU A 163 3.95 -2.83 18.63
N ARG A 164 4.34 -1.65 18.13
CA ARG A 164 5.40 -0.83 18.75
C ARG A 164 5.01 -0.35 20.14
N ALA A 165 3.72 -0.06 20.33
CA ALA A 165 3.19 0.42 21.62
C ALA A 165 2.91 -0.70 22.64
N LEU A 166 3.07 -1.99 22.28
CA LEU A 166 2.65 -3.11 23.12
C LEU A 166 3.27 -3.08 24.52
N ASP A 167 4.58 -2.88 24.61
CA ASP A 167 5.30 -2.86 25.89
C ASP A 167 4.90 -1.69 26.79
N ALA A 168 4.71 -0.51 26.18
CA ALA A 168 4.23 0.68 26.87
C ALA A 168 2.79 0.47 27.38
N ARG A 169 1.91 -0.16 26.60
CA ARG A 169 0.54 -0.48 27.01
C ARG A 169 0.49 -1.53 28.13
N VAL A 170 1.36 -2.54 28.10
CA VAL A 170 1.45 -3.50 29.22
C VAL A 170 1.93 -2.78 30.48
N SER A 171 2.92 -1.89 30.37
CA SER A 171 3.40 -1.10 31.50
C SER A 171 2.33 -0.16 32.05
N GLU A 172 1.57 0.52 31.19
CA GLU A 172 0.40 1.36 31.53
C GLU A 172 -0.64 0.56 32.33
N ALA A 173 -0.97 -0.66 31.88
CA ALA A 173 -1.89 -1.54 32.59
C ALA A 173 -1.41 -1.86 34.02
N ILE A 174 -0.13 -2.23 34.17
CA ILE A 174 0.43 -2.54 35.50
C ILE A 174 0.45 -1.29 36.40
N MET A 175 0.84 -0.12 35.86
CA MET A 175 0.80 1.13 36.62
C MET A 175 -0.62 1.48 37.08
N HIS A 176 -1.62 1.33 36.21
CA HIS A 176 -3.01 1.53 36.58
C HIS A 176 -3.43 0.65 37.77
N ALA A 177 -3.05 -0.63 37.78
CA ALA A 177 -3.36 -1.54 38.88
C ALA A 177 -2.65 -1.14 40.20
N LEU A 178 -1.39 -0.68 40.11
CA LEU A 178 -0.61 -0.20 41.26
C LEU A 178 -1.18 1.09 41.86
N GLU A 179 -1.54 2.06 41.03
CA GLU A 179 -2.12 3.34 41.47
C GLU A 179 -3.50 3.14 42.11
N ASN A 180 -4.29 2.19 41.60
CA ASN A 180 -5.66 1.92 42.05
C ASN A 180 -5.77 0.73 43.01
N HIS A 181 -4.67 0.31 43.64
CA HIS A 181 -4.60 -0.91 44.45
C HIS A 181 -5.67 -0.98 45.56
N ALA A 182 -5.98 0.13 46.25
CA ALA A 182 -6.98 0.14 47.31
C ALA A 182 -8.40 -0.21 46.82
N VAL A 183 -8.77 0.29 45.62
CA VAL A 183 -10.06 -0.03 44.99
C VAL A 183 -10.04 -1.47 44.49
N LEU A 184 -8.92 -1.89 43.90
CA LEU A 184 -8.71 -3.26 43.43
C LEU A 184 -8.88 -4.27 44.57
N GLU A 185 -8.19 -4.09 45.70
CA GLU A 185 -8.31 -4.96 46.87
C GLU A 185 -9.74 -5.05 47.40
N LYS A 186 -10.46 -3.93 47.45
CA LYS A 186 -11.85 -3.90 47.89
C LYS A 186 -12.74 -4.76 46.99
N LYS A 187 -12.60 -4.64 45.67
CA LYS A 187 -13.36 -5.43 44.70
C LYS A 187 -12.99 -6.91 44.77
N VAL A 188 -11.69 -7.22 44.83
CA VAL A 188 -11.22 -8.61 44.95
C VAL A 188 -11.75 -9.25 46.24
N ARG A 189 -11.76 -8.52 47.35
CA ARG A 189 -12.31 -9.04 48.62
C ARG A 189 -13.82 -9.27 48.55
N GLN A 190 -14.54 -8.51 47.73
CA GLN A 190 -15.97 -8.71 47.50
C GLN A 190 -16.24 -9.98 46.67
N GLU A 191 -15.43 -10.23 45.64
CA GLU A 191 -15.62 -11.38 44.73
C GLU A 191 -15.01 -12.68 45.28
N CYS A 192 -13.80 -12.62 45.82
CA CYS A 192 -13.00 -13.79 46.22
C CYS A 192 -12.72 -13.91 47.73
N GLY A 193 -13.08 -12.89 48.53
CA GLY A 193 -12.79 -12.87 49.95
C GLY A 193 -11.32 -12.59 50.27
N SER A 194 -10.92 -12.90 51.50
CA SER A 194 -9.55 -12.68 51.98
C SER A 194 -8.54 -13.58 51.24
N PRO A 195 -7.33 -13.09 50.93
CA PRO A 195 -6.32 -13.86 50.21
C PRO A 195 -5.90 -15.11 50.98
N THR A 196 -5.97 -16.27 50.31
CA THR A 196 -5.48 -17.55 50.81
C THR A 196 -4.17 -17.89 50.12
N THR A 197 -3.11 -18.07 50.90
CA THR A 197 -1.75 -18.30 50.38
C THR A 197 -1.15 -19.59 50.93
N LEU A 198 -0.35 -20.26 50.11
CA LEU A 198 0.54 -21.34 50.53
C LEU A 198 1.94 -20.79 50.75
N ASP A 199 2.58 -21.22 51.83
CA ASP A 199 4.01 -20.99 52.03
C ASP A 199 4.78 -21.90 51.08
N VAL A 200 5.49 -21.31 50.13
CA VAL A 200 6.34 -22.06 49.20
C VAL A 200 7.75 -22.10 49.78
N THR A 201 8.04 -23.12 50.59
CA THR A 201 9.42 -23.44 50.98
C THR A 201 10.20 -23.92 49.76
N GLY A 202 11.07 -23.08 49.20
CA GLY A 202 12.08 -23.51 48.23
C GLY A 202 12.18 -22.76 46.90
N LEU A 203 11.68 -21.52 46.79
CA LEU A 203 12.00 -20.70 45.61
C LEU A 203 13.33 -19.97 45.82
N THR A 204 14.32 -20.34 45.01
CA THR A 204 15.45 -19.47 44.67
C THR A 204 14.87 -18.13 44.22
N ALA A 205 15.37 -17.03 44.79
CA ALA A 205 14.97 -15.68 44.39
C ALA A 205 14.90 -15.59 42.85
N PRO A 206 13.87 -14.94 42.27
CA PRO A 206 13.81 -14.78 40.83
C PRO A 206 15.12 -14.12 40.39
N THR A 207 15.90 -14.85 39.58
CA THR A 207 17.08 -14.30 38.94
C THR A 207 16.61 -13.01 38.27
N PRO A 208 17.25 -11.85 38.55
CA PRO A 208 16.89 -10.62 37.87
C PRO A 208 16.92 -10.93 36.39
N THR A 209 15.78 -10.84 35.72
CA THR A 209 15.76 -10.91 34.27
C THR A 209 16.73 -9.82 33.82
N PRO A 210 17.77 -10.12 33.01
CA PRO A 210 18.72 -9.12 32.57
C PRO A 210 17.93 -7.93 32.03
N GLY A 211 17.98 -6.81 32.77
CA GLY A 211 17.08 -5.69 32.57
C GLY A 211 17.21 -5.14 31.16
N ALA A 212 16.08 -4.80 30.53
CA ALA A 212 15.86 -3.89 29.39
C ALA A 212 16.78 -3.96 28.13
N ALA A 213 17.89 -4.68 28.14
CA ALA A 213 19.02 -4.51 27.23
C ALA A 213 18.98 -5.44 26.00
N ARG A 214 17.86 -6.15 25.79
CA ARG A 214 17.65 -6.98 24.59
C ARG A 214 16.31 -6.77 23.89
N ARG A 215 15.60 -5.67 24.18
CA ARG A 215 14.32 -5.38 23.52
C ARG A 215 14.45 -4.74 22.14
N ASP A 216 15.61 -4.16 21.82
CA ASP A 216 15.88 -3.66 20.47
C ASP A 216 16.07 -4.77 19.42
N ALA A 217 16.28 -6.02 19.84
CA ALA A 217 16.50 -7.16 18.93
C ALA A 217 15.22 -7.78 18.34
N LEU A 218 14.04 -7.41 18.86
CA LEU A 218 12.74 -7.73 18.24
C LEU A 218 12.18 -6.54 17.44
N ARG A 219 12.90 -5.42 17.44
CA ARG A 219 12.54 -4.26 16.64
C ARG A 219 12.99 -4.56 15.22
N ALA A 220 12.06 -5.01 14.39
CA ALA A 220 12.24 -4.87 12.95
C ALA A 220 12.64 -3.41 12.68
N PRO A 221 13.61 -3.14 11.79
CA PRO A 221 13.79 -1.79 11.24
C PRO A 221 12.41 -1.26 10.87
N PRO A 222 12.08 0.01 11.12
CA PRO A 222 10.74 0.53 10.85
C PRO A 222 10.36 0.13 9.42
N PRO A 223 9.33 -0.74 9.23
CA PRO A 223 8.89 -1.18 7.90
C PRO A 223 8.51 0.01 7.02
N ASP A 224 8.32 1.17 7.64
CA ASP A 224 8.12 2.49 7.06
C ASP A 224 9.06 2.77 5.89
N THR A 225 10.38 2.55 5.96
CA THR A 225 11.25 2.96 4.83
C THR A 225 11.03 2.13 3.57
N GLU A 226 10.91 0.81 3.70
CA GLU A 226 10.69 -0.07 2.54
C GLU A 226 9.25 0.06 2.02
N LEU A 227 8.27 0.13 2.92
CA LEU A 227 6.86 0.27 2.55
C LEU A 227 6.58 1.64 1.93
N LEU A 228 7.17 2.72 2.45
CA LEU A 228 7.05 4.06 1.87
C LEU A 228 7.82 4.15 0.54
N GLN A 229 9.00 3.54 0.42
CA GLN A 229 9.73 3.49 -0.84
C GLN A 229 8.95 2.70 -1.90
N PHE A 230 8.36 1.57 -1.51
CA PHE A 230 7.45 0.81 -2.36
C PHE A 230 6.25 1.64 -2.78
N ALA A 231 5.57 2.31 -1.83
CA ALA A 231 4.42 3.17 -2.12
C ALA A 231 4.79 4.32 -3.04
N ALA A 232 5.94 4.96 -2.86
CA ALA A 232 6.44 6.01 -3.74
C ALA A 232 6.75 5.49 -5.15
N THR A 233 7.35 4.29 -5.25
CA THR A 233 7.61 3.63 -6.54
C THR A 233 6.30 3.29 -7.25
N LEU A 234 5.31 2.79 -6.50
CA LEU A 234 3.98 2.49 -7.03
C LEU A 234 3.25 3.77 -7.45
N ALA A 235 3.37 4.86 -6.69
CA ALA A 235 2.80 6.17 -7.03
C ALA A 235 3.34 6.72 -8.36
N ALA A 236 4.62 6.52 -8.64
CA ALA A 236 5.21 6.87 -9.93
C ALA A 236 4.59 6.08 -11.10
N SER A 237 4.00 4.91 -10.83
CA SER A 237 3.26 4.10 -11.81
C SER A 237 1.77 4.42 -11.91
N LYS A 238 1.27 5.48 -11.27
CA LYS A 238 -0.17 5.84 -11.31
C LYS A 238 -0.71 6.01 -12.73
N LYS A 239 0.13 6.47 -13.66
CA LYS A 239 -0.18 6.63 -15.10
C LYS A 239 0.30 5.47 -15.97
N LEU A 240 0.29 4.25 -15.45
CA LEU A 240 0.88 3.09 -16.13
C LEU A 240 0.17 2.77 -17.44
N PHE A 241 -1.16 2.68 -17.44
CA PHE A 241 -1.91 2.18 -18.58
C PHE A 241 -2.08 3.23 -19.66
N SER A 242 -2.31 4.49 -19.27
CA SER A 242 -2.40 5.61 -20.22
C SER A 242 -1.08 5.92 -20.92
N GLY A 243 0.05 5.76 -20.23
CA GLY A 243 1.39 6.06 -20.76
C GLY A 243 2.13 4.88 -21.39
N LEU A 244 1.49 3.71 -21.53
CA LEU A 244 2.16 2.51 -22.02
C LEU A 244 2.60 2.63 -23.50
N ALA A 245 1.73 3.20 -24.34
CA ALA A 245 2.02 3.41 -25.75
C ALA A 245 3.14 4.44 -25.95
N ASP A 246 3.09 5.54 -25.20
CA ASP A 246 4.10 6.60 -25.21
C ASP A 246 5.47 6.06 -24.81
N LYS A 247 5.55 5.38 -23.66
CA LYS A 247 6.81 4.76 -23.19
C LYS A 247 7.37 3.73 -24.16
N LEU A 248 6.51 2.99 -24.87
CA LEU A 248 6.98 2.05 -25.89
C LEU A 248 7.61 2.77 -27.08
N CYS A 249 6.99 3.85 -27.55
CA CYS A 249 7.43 4.60 -28.73
C CYS A 249 8.50 5.66 -28.42
N ASP A 250 8.78 5.96 -27.16
CA ASP A 250 9.93 6.77 -26.74
C ASP A 250 11.24 5.95 -26.74
N GLU A 251 11.15 4.62 -26.76
CA GLU A 251 12.32 3.75 -26.82
C GLU A 251 12.85 3.67 -28.27
N PRO A 252 14.14 3.95 -28.51
CA PRO A 252 14.72 4.04 -29.85
C PRO A 252 14.72 2.71 -30.63
N GLU A 253 14.59 1.59 -29.91
CA GLU A 253 14.44 0.25 -30.50
C GLU A 253 13.08 0.08 -31.20
N PHE A 254 12.06 0.86 -30.83
CA PHE A 254 10.70 0.73 -31.33
C PHE A 254 10.26 1.89 -32.24
N ALA A 255 10.83 3.08 -32.08
CA ALA A 255 10.56 4.21 -32.97
C ALA A 255 11.75 5.17 -33.10
N ASN A 256 11.77 5.90 -34.21
CA ASN A 256 12.66 7.04 -34.43
C ASN A 256 12.11 8.26 -33.69
N GLU A 257 12.97 9.10 -33.10
CA GLU A 257 12.60 10.36 -32.44
C GLU A 257 11.97 11.38 -33.42
N GLY A 258 12.20 11.21 -34.73
CA GLY A 258 11.66 12.05 -35.78
C GLY A 258 10.53 11.40 -36.60
N ASN A 259 9.96 12.20 -37.52
CA ASN A 259 8.89 11.76 -38.40
C ASN A 259 9.21 11.92 -39.89
N THR A 260 10.44 12.27 -40.31
CA THR A 260 10.78 12.63 -41.70
C THR A 260 11.61 11.59 -42.47
N GLU A 261 12.48 10.84 -41.78
CA GLU A 261 13.37 9.83 -42.38
C GLU A 261 13.26 8.49 -41.63
N CYS A 262 12.04 7.94 -41.63
CA CYS A 262 11.69 6.78 -40.84
C CYS A 262 10.66 5.92 -41.58
N TRP A 263 10.41 4.71 -41.08
CA TRP A 263 9.39 3.85 -41.66
C TRP A 263 7.98 4.37 -41.32
N ASN A 264 7.22 4.78 -42.33
CA ASN A 264 5.88 5.34 -42.15
C ASN A 264 4.75 4.30 -42.33
N GLY A 265 5.11 3.03 -42.52
CA GLY A 265 4.19 1.91 -42.78
C GLY A 265 4.20 1.40 -44.22
N GLU A 266 4.71 2.20 -45.16
CA GLU A 266 4.75 1.83 -46.59
C GLU A 266 6.16 1.92 -47.17
N ASN A 267 6.87 3.02 -46.88
CA ASN A 267 8.23 3.33 -47.33
C ASN A 267 9.01 4.11 -46.26
N VAL A 268 10.25 4.46 -46.58
CA VAL A 268 11.06 5.37 -45.76
C VAL A 268 10.75 6.80 -46.18
N GLY A 269 10.28 7.62 -45.25
CA GLY A 269 9.91 9.01 -45.51
C GLY A 269 9.08 9.61 -44.39
N GLU A 270 8.39 10.71 -44.70
CA GLU A 270 7.62 11.43 -43.70
C GLU A 270 6.29 10.72 -43.34
N TYR A 271 5.93 10.71 -42.05
CA TYR A 271 4.60 10.32 -41.60
C TYR A 271 3.67 11.54 -41.49
N THR A 272 2.70 11.63 -42.40
CA THR A 272 1.86 12.84 -42.58
C THR A 272 0.47 12.75 -41.97
N LYS A 273 0.06 11.58 -41.48
CA LYS A 273 -1.25 11.38 -40.86
C LYS A 273 -1.30 12.02 -39.47
N PRO A 274 -2.47 12.53 -39.03
CA PRO A 274 -2.60 13.20 -37.74
C PRO A 274 -2.33 12.24 -36.58
N LEU A 275 -1.67 12.74 -35.55
CA LEU A 275 -1.44 12.01 -34.31
C LEU A 275 -2.73 11.98 -33.47
N VAL A 276 -3.16 10.79 -33.07
CA VAL A 276 -4.29 10.60 -32.16
C VAL A 276 -3.89 11.04 -30.76
N ALA A 277 -4.67 11.92 -30.11
CA ALA A 277 -4.27 12.57 -28.86
C ALA A 277 -3.97 11.60 -27.70
N SER A 278 -4.78 10.55 -27.53
CA SER A 278 -4.61 9.58 -26.45
C SER A 278 -5.08 8.18 -26.83
N ALA A 279 -4.78 7.21 -25.96
CA ALA A 279 -5.30 5.85 -26.03
C ALA A 279 -6.80 5.72 -25.69
N SER A 280 -7.49 6.79 -25.31
CA SER A 280 -8.90 6.73 -24.92
C SER A 280 -9.80 6.27 -26.06
N ASN A 281 -10.85 5.52 -25.73
CA ASN A 281 -11.80 5.00 -26.73
C ASN A 281 -12.46 6.10 -27.59
N SER A 282 -12.63 7.31 -27.03
CA SER A 282 -13.15 8.47 -27.76
C SER A 282 -12.20 8.97 -28.84
N ASP A 283 -10.90 9.01 -28.56
CA ASP A 283 -9.89 9.52 -29.50
C ASP A 283 -9.56 8.47 -30.57
N GLN A 284 -9.58 7.20 -30.18
CA GLN A 284 -9.29 6.08 -31.08
C GLN A 284 -10.30 5.91 -32.22
N LYS A 285 -11.49 6.50 -32.10
CA LYS A 285 -12.45 6.60 -33.21
C LYS A 285 -11.88 7.30 -34.45
N TYR A 286 -10.91 8.19 -34.25
CA TYR A 286 -10.28 8.98 -35.31
C TYR A 286 -8.89 8.44 -35.70
N ASN A 287 -8.55 7.22 -35.28
CA ASN A 287 -7.24 6.65 -35.56
C ASN A 287 -7.09 6.30 -37.05
N PRO A 288 -6.07 6.86 -37.76
CA PRO A 288 -5.87 6.59 -39.18
C PRO A 288 -5.17 5.26 -39.48
N GLU A 289 -4.72 4.53 -38.44
CA GLU A 289 -4.06 3.22 -38.57
C GLU A 289 -4.93 2.05 -38.13
N ILE A 290 -5.91 2.27 -37.25
CA ILE A 290 -6.78 1.23 -36.69
C ILE A 290 -8.23 1.52 -37.04
N THR A 291 -8.87 0.56 -37.72
CA THR A 291 -10.21 0.69 -38.28
C THR A 291 -11.27 -0.11 -37.52
N SER A 292 -10.89 -1.20 -36.85
CA SER A 292 -11.80 -1.90 -35.95
C SER A 292 -12.06 -1.02 -34.74
N GLY A 293 -13.30 -0.53 -34.62
CA GLY A 293 -13.71 0.23 -33.43
C GLY A 293 -13.40 -0.52 -32.14
N VAL A 294 -13.18 0.22 -31.06
CA VAL A 294 -12.78 -0.36 -29.77
C VAL A 294 -13.92 -1.22 -29.22
N LYS A 295 -13.66 -2.53 -29.06
CA LYS A 295 -14.58 -3.45 -28.40
C LYS A 295 -14.24 -3.50 -26.91
N GLN A 296 -15.24 -3.33 -26.06
CA GLN A 296 -15.06 -3.54 -24.63
C GLN A 296 -14.73 -5.02 -24.37
N ASP A 297 -13.61 -5.25 -23.71
CA ASP A 297 -13.22 -6.58 -23.25
C ASP A 297 -13.75 -6.79 -21.83
N LEU A 298 -14.61 -7.79 -21.65
CA LEU A 298 -15.20 -8.14 -20.36
C LEU A 298 -14.13 -8.50 -19.31
N ARG A 299 -12.96 -8.99 -19.74
CA ARG A 299 -11.83 -9.29 -18.86
C ARG A 299 -11.22 -8.00 -18.31
N VAL A 300 -11.12 -6.95 -19.14
CA VAL A 300 -10.62 -5.63 -18.72
C VAL A 300 -11.59 -5.01 -17.72
N ALA A 301 -12.90 -5.05 -18.00
CA ALA A 301 -13.92 -4.59 -17.06
C ALA A 301 -13.83 -5.30 -15.70
N ALA A 302 -13.71 -6.64 -15.71
CA ALA A 302 -13.58 -7.45 -14.50
C ALA A 302 -12.29 -7.15 -13.71
N LEU A 303 -11.18 -6.82 -14.38
CA LEU A 303 -9.95 -6.36 -13.73
C LEU A 303 -10.14 -4.98 -13.08
N GLY A 304 -10.81 -4.06 -13.78
CA GLY A 304 -11.20 -2.77 -13.24
C GLY A 304 -12.03 -2.90 -11.95
N ASP A 305 -13.02 -3.79 -11.93
CA ASP A 305 -13.85 -4.03 -10.76
C ASP A 305 -13.07 -4.62 -9.58
N LYS A 306 -12.14 -5.56 -9.84
CA LYS A 306 -11.24 -6.09 -8.80
C LYS A 306 -10.37 -4.99 -8.18
N LEU A 307 -9.84 -4.08 -8.99
CA LEU A 307 -9.05 -2.95 -8.51
C LEU A 307 -9.91 -1.97 -7.69
N ARG A 308 -11.15 -1.69 -8.12
CA ARG A 308 -12.10 -0.87 -7.35
C ARG A 308 -12.45 -1.52 -6.01
N GLN A 309 -12.70 -2.82 -5.98
CA GLN A 309 -12.96 -3.56 -4.74
C GLN A 309 -11.73 -3.55 -3.81
N ALA A 310 -10.53 -3.75 -4.35
CA ALA A 310 -9.29 -3.67 -3.58
C ALA A 310 -9.11 -2.27 -2.97
N ARG A 311 -9.40 -1.20 -3.73
CA ARG A 311 -9.42 0.17 -3.22
C ARG A 311 -10.43 0.34 -2.09
N GLN A 312 -11.65 -0.18 -2.22
CA GLN A 312 -12.66 -0.09 -1.16
C GLN A 312 -12.20 -0.79 0.14
N LEU A 313 -11.55 -1.94 0.03
CA LEU A 313 -10.95 -2.65 1.18
C LEU A 313 -9.84 -1.83 1.84
N LEU A 314 -8.98 -1.20 1.04
CA LEU A 314 -7.93 -0.29 1.53
C LEU A 314 -8.53 0.89 2.28
N VAL A 315 -9.56 1.53 1.72
CA VAL A 315 -10.19 2.71 2.33
C VAL A 315 -10.88 2.34 3.64
N SER A 316 -11.61 1.22 3.70
CA SER A 316 -12.32 0.79 4.91
C SER A 316 -11.39 0.40 6.07
N HIS A 317 -10.14 0.06 5.77
CA HIS A 317 -9.11 -0.28 6.76
C HIS A 317 -7.98 0.77 6.84
N SER A 318 -8.13 1.91 6.16
CA SER A 318 -7.17 3.01 6.21
C SER A 318 -7.38 3.89 7.44
N TRP A 319 -6.29 4.37 8.02
CA TRP A 319 -6.33 5.29 9.16
C TRP A 319 -6.34 6.73 8.63
N GLY A 320 -7.34 7.51 9.04
CA GLY A 320 -7.45 8.94 8.70
C GLY A 320 -8.86 9.33 8.25
N THR A 321 -9.14 10.63 8.30
CA THR A 321 -10.40 11.21 7.80
C THR A 321 -10.53 10.92 6.31
N PRO A 322 -11.67 10.40 5.82
CA PRO A 322 -11.89 10.31 4.39
C PRO A 322 -11.82 11.73 3.78
N PRO A 323 -11.21 11.93 2.61
CA PRO A 323 -11.31 13.20 1.90
C PRO A 323 -12.78 13.57 1.71
N ALA A 324 -13.08 14.87 1.76
CA ALA A 324 -14.45 15.40 1.65
C ALA A 324 -15.23 14.86 0.43
N ALA A 325 -14.53 14.51 -0.66
CA ALA A 325 -15.12 13.88 -1.85
C ALA A 325 -15.64 12.45 -1.63
N GLU A 326 -15.06 11.70 -0.69
CA GLU A 326 -15.47 10.32 -0.36
C GLU A 326 -16.56 10.31 0.73
N ALA A 327 -16.59 11.31 1.61
CA ALA A 327 -17.68 11.52 2.57
C ALA A 327 -18.99 11.93 1.88
N PHE A 328 -18.90 12.61 0.74
CA PHE A 328 -20.07 12.99 -0.07
C PHE A 328 -20.72 11.78 -0.74
N MET A 329 -19.92 10.80 -1.22
CA MET A 329 -20.42 9.61 -1.93
C MET A 329 -21.01 8.53 -1.00
N GLN A 330 -20.83 8.64 0.32
CA GLN A 330 -21.47 7.75 1.31
C GLN A 330 -22.80 8.31 1.85
N GLY A 331 -23.24 9.48 1.38
CA GLY A 331 -24.47 10.15 1.83
C GLY A 331 -25.75 9.82 1.05
N ASP A 332 -25.66 9.16 -0.12
CA ASP A 332 -26.78 9.09 -1.07
C ASP A 332 -27.60 7.79 -1.00
N GLU A 333 -27.88 7.30 0.22
CA GLU A 333 -28.85 6.21 0.41
C GLU A 333 -29.72 6.43 1.65
N ALA A 334 -30.53 7.50 1.63
CA ALA A 334 -31.83 7.57 2.32
C ALA A 334 -32.62 8.84 1.96
N GLY A 335 -33.86 8.67 1.47
CA GLY A 335 -34.97 9.56 1.83
C GLY A 335 -35.29 10.70 0.86
N ASP A 336 -36.31 10.45 0.04
CA ASP A 336 -37.31 11.42 -0.40
C ASP A 336 -37.67 12.43 0.72
N GLU A 337 -37.51 13.73 0.47
CA GLU A 337 -38.41 14.83 0.90
C GLU A 337 -37.78 16.20 0.58
N GLY A 338 -38.52 17.02 -0.16
CA GLY A 338 -38.07 18.31 -0.67
C GLY A 338 -38.03 19.45 0.34
N SER A 339 -37.20 20.46 0.05
CA SER A 339 -37.56 21.86 0.25
C SER A 339 -36.57 22.79 -0.42
N GLY A 340 -37.08 23.53 -1.40
CA GLY A 340 -36.39 24.70 -1.93
C GLY A 340 -36.24 25.77 -0.86
N SER A 341 -35.05 26.34 -0.77
CA SER A 341 -34.86 27.70 -0.28
C SER A 341 -33.66 28.30 -1.00
N GLY A 342 -33.93 28.90 -2.15
CA GLY A 342 -33.01 29.84 -2.79
C GLY A 342 -32.87 31.06 -1.88
N ARG A 343 -31.70 31.20 -1.25
CA ARG A 343 -31.33 32.41 -0.54
C ARG A 343 -30.39 33.24 -1.41
N SER A 344 -30.98 34.36 -1.82
CA SER A 344 -30.44 35.60 -2.38
C SER A 344 -28.93 35.77 -2.39
N TYR A 345 -28.42 36.05 -3.59
CA TYR A 345 -27.18 36.78 -3.81
C TYR A 345 -27.30 38.17 -3.16
N THR A 346 -26.28 38.55 -2.41
CA THR A 346 -25.91 39.96 -2.21
C THR A 346 -24.49 40.10 -2.70
N ASP A 347 -24.43 40.71 -3.88
CA ASP A 347 -23.28 41.35 -4.50
C ASP A 347 -22.84 42.50 -3.57
N ASP A 348 -21.57 42.52 -3.16
CA ASP A 348 -20.92 43.72 -2.64
C ASP A 348 -19.42 43.61 -2.87
N ASP A 349 -18.99 44.36 -3.88
CA ASP A 349 -17.61 44.71 -4.20
C ASP A 349 -16.95 45.48 -3.05
N ALA A 350 -15.70 45.16 -2.73
CA ALA A 350 -14.72 46.17 -2.32
C ALA A 350 -13.28 45.62 -2.46
N ALA A 351 -12.60 46.14 -3.47
CA ALA A 351 -11.15 46.07 -3.66
C ALA A 351 -10.39 46.71 -2.50
N TYR A 352 -9.24 46.13 -2.13
CA TYR A 352 -8.03 46.89 -1.79
C TYR A 352 -6.78 46.07 -2.13
N ASP A 353 -5.93 46.70 -2.93
CA ASP A 353 -4.54 46.39 -3.20
C ASP A 353 -3.67 46.42 -1.93
N ALA A 354 -2.50 45.79 -2.02
CA ALA A 354 -1.19 46.42 -1.84
C ALA A 354 -0.22 45.69 -0.87
N GLU A 355 1.00 45.51 -1.41
CA GLU A 355 2.32 45.30 -0.77
C GLU A 355 2.53 44.01 0.05
N GLY A 356 3.60 43.23 -0.12
CA GLY A 356 4.97 43.63 -0.45
C GLY A 356 5.82 43.57 0.82
N SER A 357 6.73 42.61 0.92
CA SER A 357 8.01 42.77 1.63
C SER A 357 8.89 41.53 1.42
N GLY A 358 9.93 41.70 0.61
CA GLY A 358 11.13 40.90 0.69
C GLY A 358 12.00 41.36 1.86
N GLU A 359 12.81 40.45 2.38
CA GLU A 359 13.96 40.79 3.21
C GLU A 359 15.11 39.86 2.82
N GLU A 360 16.20 40.48 2.36
CA GLU A 360 17.48 39.87 2.07
C GLU A 360 18.29 39.72 3.37
N GLY A 361 19.23 38.77 3.43
CA GLY A 361 20.19 38.72 4.54
C GLY A 361 21.15 37.55 4.47
N SER A 362 22.30 37.78 3.84
CA SER A 362 23.41 36.85 3.61
C SER A 362 24.21 36.50 4.87
N GLY A 363 24.88 35.34 4.85
CA GLY A 363 25.94 35.00 5.82
C GLY A 363 26.75 33.78 5.39
N ALA A 364 27.92 34.01 4.81
CA ALA A 364 28.94 33.00 4.52
C ALA A 364 30.05 33.09 5.59
N GLN A 365 30.54 31.93 6.09
CA GLN A 365 31.96 31.60 6.30
C GLN A 365 32.15 30.26 7.04
N ASP A 366 32.55 29.26 6.26
CA ASP A 366 33.74 28.39 6.34
C ASP A 366 34.38 27.81 7.63
N VAL A 367 34.82 26.57 7.44
CA VAL A 367 35.79 25.65 8.12
C VAL A 367 35.67 25.29 9.60
N GLY A 368 35.49 23.98 9.83
CA GLY A 368 35.84 23.29 11.08
C GLY A 368 35.91 21.78 10.91
N SER A 369 36.91 21.29 10.16
CA SER A 369 37.21 19.87 9.97
C SER A 369 37.54 19.19 11.32
N LYS A 370 36.77 18.16 11.69
CA LYS A 370 37.15 17.18 12.71
C LYS A 370 36.87 15.76 12.22
N THR A 371 37.95 15.12 11.84
CA THR A 371 38.13 13.69 11.60
C THR A 371 37.65 12.89 12.82
N PHE A 372 36.67 12.01 12.64
CA PHE A 372 36.37 10.96 13.61
C PHE A 372 36.67 9.60 13.00
N VAL A 373 37.49 8.86 13.73
CA VAL A 373 37.94 7.49 13.47
C VAL A 373 36.73 6.57 13.45
N ARG A 374 36.56 5.82 12.36
CA ARG A 374 35.54 4.79 12.19
C ARG A 374 36.08 3.46 12.73
N GLU A 375 35.60 3.04 13.89
CA GLU A 375 35.73 1.66 14.35
C GLU A 375 34.85 0.75 13.48
N GLU A 376 35.47 -0.25 12.86
CA GLU A 376 34.80 -1.32 12.13
C GLU A 376 34.12 -2.27 13.12
N ASN A 377 32.79 -2.15 13.24
CA ASN A 377 31.97 -3.22 13.78
C ASN A 377 31.40 -4.04 12.63
N THR A 378 31.94 -5.25 12.50
CA THR A 378 31.54 -6.32 11.59
C THR A 378 30.10 -6.74 11.89
N TYR A 379 29.12 -6.16 11.19
CA TYR A 379 27.76 -6.69 11.18
C TYR A 379 27.65 -7.77 10.10
N SER A 380 27.39 -8.99 10.56
CA SER A 380 26.96 -10.12 9.76
C SER A 380 25.77 -9.70 8.89
N SER A 381 26.02 -9.57 7.60
CA SER A 381 24.98 -9.33 6.61
C SER A 381 24.12 -10.59 6.55
N THR A 382 22.86 -10.48 6.98
CA THR A 382 21.82 -11.41 6.55
C THR A 382 21.82 -11.42 5.02
N GLU A 383 21.78 -12.61 4.44
CA GLU A 383 21.80 -12.81 2.99
C GLU A 383 20.74 -11.92 2.33
N LYS A 384 21.21 -10.86 1.67
CA LYS A 384 20.44 -10.19 0.64
C LYS A 384 20.20 -11.25 -0.41
N THR A 385 18.99 -11.78 -0.48
CA THR A 385 18.51 -12.43 -1.69
C THR A 385 18.68 -11.40 -2.81
N SER A 386 19.73 -11.59 -3.61
CA SER A 386 20.00 -10.82 -4.81
C SER A 386 18.97 -11.20 -5.86
N ALA A 387 17.73 -10.77 -5.64
CA ALA A 387 16.71 -10.64 -6.67
C ALA A 387 16.51 -9.15 -6.97
N GLY A 388 17.62 -8.41 -7.03
CA GLY A 388 17.70 -7.14 -7.74
C GLY A 388 17.69 -7.40 -9.24
N THR A 389 16.64 -8.05 -9.73
CA THR A 389 16.30 -8.01 -11.15
C THR A 389 16.10 -6.53 -11.44
N ARG A 390 16.97 -5.95 -12.28
CA ARG A 390 16.67 -4.69 -12.96
C ARG A 390 15.21 -4.80 -13.40
N SER A 391 14.33 -3.98 -12.83
CA SER A 391 12.96 -3.86 -13.30
C SER A 391 13.06 -3.42 -14.76
N ARG A 392 13.03 -4.39 -15.68
CA ARG A 392 12.75 -4.21 -17.09
C ARG A 392 11.24 -4.47 -17.15
N PRO A 393 10.40 -3.44 -17.01
CA PRO A 393 8.95 -3.64 -16.91
C PRO A 393 8.33 -4.05 -18.25
N LEU A 394 9.17 -4.27 -19.29
CA LEU A 394 8.83 -4.42 -20.70
C LEU A 394 9.24 -5.79 -21.29
N LEU A 395 9.91 -6.65 -20.52
CA LEU A 395 10.63 -7.84 -21.03
C LEU A 395 9.75 -9.02 -21.51
N ALA A 396 8.43 -8.84 -21.62
CA ALA A 396 7.52 -9.85 -22.14
C ALA A 396 6.64 -9.37 -23.31
N LEU A 397 6.42 -8.05 -23.45
CA LEU A 397 6.09 -7.46 -24.76
C LEU A 397 7.21 -7.76 -25.76
N THR A 398 8.45 -7.80 -25.27
CA THR A 398 9.64 -8.22 -26.01
C THR A 398 9.63 -9.70 -26.43
N PHE A 399 8.78 -10.58 -25.88
CA PHE A 399 8.73 -11.99 -26.31
C PHE A 399 7.63 -12.26 -27.35
N VAL A 400 6.54 -11.47 -27.32
CA VAL A 400 5.45 -11.57 -28.32
C VAL A 400 5.84 -10.89 -29.63
N VAL A 401 6.56 -9.76 -29.60
CA VAL A 401 7.23 -9.21 -30.80
C VAL A 401 8.33 -10.16 -31.31
N ALA A 402 9.04 -10.86 -30.41
CA ALA A 402 10.11 -11.77 -30.79
C ALA A 402 9.63 -13.04 -31.51
N ILE A 403 8.46 -13.60 -31.16
CA ILE A 403 7.94 -14.83 -31.80
C ILE A 403 7.14 -14.52 -33.09
N SER A 404 6.61 -13.30 -33.26
CA SER A 404 5.84 -12.94 -34.45
C SER A 404 6.66 -12.52 -35.69
N ARG A 405 8.01 -12.46 -35.66
CA ARG A 405 8.82 -11.91 -36.77
C ARG A 405 10.00 -12.74 -37.29
N ILE A 406 10.51 -13.71 -36.52
CA ILE A 406 11.76 -14.44 -36.90
C ILE A 406 11.56 -15.32 -38.17
N THR A 407 10.34 -15.49 -38.68
CA THR A 407 10.07 -16.23 -39.93
C THR A 407 9.43 -15.42 -41.07
N SER A 408 9.19 -14.11 -40.92
CA SER A 408 8.29 -13.39 -41.83
C SER A 408 8.93 -12.64 -43.01
N CYS A 409 10.25 -12.75 -43.23
CA CYS A 409 10.79 -12.39 -44.56
C CYS A 409 10.71 -13.55 -45.56
N PHE A 410 10.15 -14.70 -45.18
CA PHE A 410 9.82 -15.81 -46.09
C PHE A 410 8.32 -15.83 -46.39
N PHE A 411 7.88 -14.89 -47.21
CA PHE A 411 7.07 -15.16 -48.42
C PHE A 411 7.10 -13.94 -49.34
#